data_AF-A0A7S9KN66-F1
#
_entry.id   AF-A0A7S9KN66-F1
#
_cell.length_a   1.000
_cell.length_b   1.000
_cell.length_c   1.000
_cell.angle_alpha   90.00
_cell.angle_beta   90.00
_cell.angle_gamma   90.00
#
_symmetry.space_group_name_H-M   'P 1'
#
loop_
_entity.id
_entity.type
_entity.pdbx_description
1 polymer ?
#
loop_
_entity_poly.entity_id
_entity_poly.type
_entity_poly.pdbx_seq_one_letter_code
_entity_poly.pdbx_strand_id
1 'polypeptide(L)'
;MASHETQNLELKNILAAVSQLKIGGNAPFFDGEFSGGECRVFKLSFKDQASVAIRVPHPTENSSYDDTIAIVQAEVRILQTLEAKGFFWAPRCRGASLTFDNPVKRPFIVLTWVEGFPLIWDKDFPPRPLRDTVLRQIASIQLSLITCTLENRSITATAFFERRLKNRRTQVRDGKIPCLSEQDCLDQQALLHRVLGLDRNSTVFAIDHGDIKPGNIIVDEEYNIKCLIDWGFAAMVPIARAAILPRFLWPDDSATIAPSLTVLKDRQAYISSFSSQTSQAALSMLRWQDAEDVDFRTLYLDSLSSKGAHTSMARVRWKLSYCEFLGDAEEHSVMGRQLEMLDA
;
A
#
# COMPACT_ATOMS: atom_id res chain seq x y z
N MET A 1 -10.89 -8.25 32.76
CA MET A 1 -9.46 -7.91 32.80
C MET A 1 -8.71 -9.00 32.05
N ALA A 2 -8.54 -8.85 30.73
CA ALA A 2 -7.72 -9.77 29.97
C ALA A 2 -6.26 -9.43 30.27
N SER A 3 -5.50 -10.38 30.80
CA SER A 3 -4.07 -10.23 31.02
C SER A 3 -3.41 -9.87 29.69
N HIS A 4 -2.62 -8.80 29.67
CA HIS A 4 -1.67 -8.56 28.60
C HIS A 4 -0.70 -9.75 28.58
N GLU A 5 -0.94 -10.73 27.70
CA GLU A 5 0.08 -11.74 27.43
C GLU A 5 1.22 -11.05 26.69
N THR A 6 2.25 -10.73 27.46
CA THR A 6 3.49 -10.13 26.99
C THR A 6 4.11 -11.07 25.96
N GLN A 7 4.34 -10.57 24.74
CA GLN A 7 5.05 -11.33 23.71
C GLN A 7 6.36 -11.89 24.28
N ASN A 8 6.66 -13.16 24.03
CA ASN A 8 7.88 -13.78 24.56
C ASN A 8 9.04 -13.64 23.56
N LEU A 9 9.50 -12.40 23.39
CA LEU A 9 10.50 -12.02 22.37
C LEU A 9 11.95 -12.18 22.85
N GLU A 10 12.19 -12.93 23.92
CA GLU A 10 13.55 -13.29 24.29
C GLU A 10 14.23 -14.06 23.16
N LEU A 11 15.50 -13.78 22.91
CA LEU A 11 16.22 -14.30 21.75
C LEU A 11 16.18 -15.84 21.64
N LYS A 12 16.27 -16.53 22.77
CA LYS A 12 16.17 -18.00 22.83
C LYS A 12 14.86 -18.53 22.23
N ASN A 13 13.76 -17.78 22.38
CA ASN A 13 12.45 -18.17 21.87
C ASN A 13 12.32 -17.88 20.37
N ILE A 14 12.91 -16.79 19.89
CA ILE A 14 13.02 -16.49 18.45
C ILE A 14 13.79 -17.61 17.75
N LEU A 15 14.95 -18.01 18.30
CA LEU A 15 15.74 -19.13 17.78
C LEU A 15 14.96 -20.45 17.80
N ALA A 16 14.33 -20.78 18.94
CA ALA A 16 13.51 -21.98 19.08
C ALA A 16 12.35 -22.03 18.07
N ALA A 17 11.69 -20.89 17.82
CA ALA A 17 10.57 -20.81 16.89
C ALA A 17 11.00 -21.07 15.44
N VAL A 18 12.15 -20.56 15.01
CA VAL A 18 12.70 -20.85 13.67
C VAL A 18 13.14 -22.31 13.55
N SER A 19 13.76 -22.87 14.61
CA SER A 19 14.12 -24.29 14.65
C SER A 19 12.90 -25.21 14.54
N GLN A 20 11.77 -24.86 15.17
CA GLN A 20 10.52 -25.65 15.06
C GLN A 20 9.97 -25.69 13.64
N LEU A 21 10.11 -24.60 12.87
CA LEU A 21 9.69 -24.56 11.47
C LEU A 21 10.67 -25.30 10.53
N LYS A 22 11.83 -25.74 11.04
CA LYS A 22 12.91 -26.37 10.25
C LYS A 22 13.34 -25.49 9.07
N ILE A 23 13.36 -24.18 9.27
CA ILE A 23 13.76 -23.19 8.26
C ILE A 23 15.21 -22.77 8.51
N GLY A 24 16.00 -22.75 7.44
CA GLY A 24 17.37 -22.23 7.46
C GLY A 24 18.44 -23.32 7.63
N GLY A 25 19.63 -22.88 7.98
CA GLY A 25 20.82 -23.72 8.15
C GLY A 25 21.08 -24.15 9.59
N ASN A 26 22.22 -24.78 9.82
CA ASN A 26 22.61 -25.21 11.15
C ASN A 26 23.06 -24.03 12.01
N ALA A 27 22.74 -24.07 13.30
CA ALA A 27 23.15 -23.08 14.30
C ALA A 27 22.81 -21.62 13.94
N PRO A 28 21.51 -21.25 13.86
CA PRO A 28 21.10 -19.86 13.69
C PRO A 28 21.69 -18.99 14.80
N PHE A 29 22.14 -17.78 14.43
CA PHE A 29 22.55 -16.76 15.38
C PHE A 29 21.82 -15.45 15.10
N PHE A 30 21.72 -14.64 16.15
CA PHE A 30 21.09 -13.33 16.09
C PHE A 30 22.01 -12.32 15.41
N ASP A 31 21.49 -11.61 14.42
CA ASP A 31 22.25 -10.65 13.61
C ASP A 31 21.62 -9.25 13.61
N GLY A 32 20.46 -9.07 14.26
CA GLY A 32 19.87 -7.75 14.44
C GLY A 32 18.39 -7.77 14.82
N GLU A 33 17.95 -6.71 15.50
CA GLU A 33 16.54 -6.42 15.76
C GLU A 33 16.20 -5.06 15.17
N PHE A 34 15.05 -5.01 14.51
CA PHE A 34 14.50 -3.83 13.86
C PHE A 34 13.06 -3.66 14.32
N SER A 35 12.64 -2.42 14.54
CA SER A 35 11.26 -2.10 14.89
C SER A 35 10.61 -1.37 13.73
N GLY A 36 9.61 -2.00 13.11
CA GLY A 36 8.71 -1.37 12.16
C GLY A 36 7.47 -0.81 12.85
N GLY A 37 6.61 -0.14 12.07
CA GLY A 37 5.36 0.43 12.58
C GLY A 37 4.37 -0.61 13.08
N GLU A 38 4.30 -1.78 12.43
CA GLU A 38 3.34 -2.84 12.76
C GLU A 38 3.98 -4.12 13.30
N CYS A 39 5.29 -4.27 13.18
CA CYS A 39 6.01 -5.49 13.56
C CYS A 39 7.35 -5.19 14.24
N ARG A 40 7.78 -6.10 15.09
CA ARG A 40 9.20 -6.31 15.39
C ARG A 40 9.79 -7.32 14.41
N VAL A 41 10.98 -7.04 13.92
CA VAL A 41 11.68 -7.84 12.92
C VAL A 41 13.01 -8.28 13.48
N PHE A 42 13.27 -9.58 13.47
CA PHE A 42 14.55 -10.16 13.89
C PHE A 42 15.28 -10.72 12.67
N LYS A 43 16.53 -10.32 12.46
CA LYS A 43 17.44 -10.94 11.49
C LYS A 43 18.13 -12.12 12.16
N LEU A 44 17.93 -13.31 11.62
CA LEU A 44 18.74 -14.47 11.96
C LEU A 44 19.63 -14.82 10.78
N SER A 45 20.89 -15.07 11.08
CA SER A 45 21.92 -15.44 10.12
C SER A 45 22.43 -16.85 10.40
N PHE A 46 22.93 -17.48 9.34
CA PHE A 46 23.44 -18.85 9.35
C PHE A 46 24.85 -18.86 8.76
N LYS A 47 25.69 -19.82 9.15
CA LYS A 47 27.04 -19.94 8.57
C LYS A 47 27.04 -20.57 7.18
N ASP A 48 26.01 -21.36 6.89
CA ASP A 48 25.89 -22.24 5.73
C ASP A 48 24.72 -21.84 4.80
N GLN A 49 23.90 -20.86 5.18
CA GLN A 49 22.71 -20.45 4.43
C GLN A 49 22.46 -18.94 4.49
N ALA A 50 21.61 -18.46 3.60
CA ALA A 50 21.14 -17.08 3.59
C ALA A 50 20.33 -16.74 4.84
N SER A 51 20.47 -15.50 5.30
CA SER A 51 19.75 -14.96 6.45
C SER A 51 18.24 -14.90 6.22
N VAL A 52 17.49 -14.85 7.32
CA VAL A 52 16.02 -14.74 7.31
C VAL A 52 15.56 -13.59 8.21
N ALA A 53 14.42 -12.99 7.86
CA ALA A 53 13.70 -12.03 8.67
C ALA A 53 12.52 -12.71 9.36
N ILE A 54 12.42 -12.61 10.68
CA ILE A 54 11.27 -13.06 11.46
C ILE A 54 10.45 -11.84 11.82
N ARG A 55 9.24 -11.74 11.28
CA ARG A 55 8.31 -10.64 11.52
C ARG A 55 7.24 -11.08 12.52
N VAL A 56 7.24 -10.42 13.67
CA VAL A 56 6.24 -10.63 14.72
C VAL A 56 5.42 -9.33 14.84
N PRO A 57 4.10 -9.35 14.60
CA PRO A 57 3.26 -8.16 14.73
C PRO A 57 3.39 -7.52 16.12
N HIS A 58 3.06 -6.24 16.28
CA HIS A 58 2.91 -5.58 17.59
C HIS A 58 1.54 -5.90 18.20
N PRO A 59 1.39 -5.90 19.54
CA PRO A 59 0.09 -6.12 20.17
C PRO A 59 -0.84 -4.98 19.79
N THR A 60 -2.00 -5.30 19.22
CA THR A 60 -3.04 -4.33 18.91
C THR A 60 -4.06 -4.33 20.04
N GLU A 61 -4.28 -3.16 20.64
CA GLU A 61 -5.29 -3.01 21.69
C GLU A 61 -6.67 -3.42 21.14
N ASN A 62 -7.32 -4.37 21.83
CA ASN A 62 -8.64 -4.92 21.49
C ASN A 62 -8.71 -5.84 20.25
N SER A 63 -7.59 -6.29 19.68
CA SER A 63 -7.64 -7.34 18.64
C SER A 63 -7.90 -8.72 19.26
N SER A 64 -8.81 -9.50 18.70
CA SER A 64 -8.93 -10.91 19.09
C SER A 64 -7.73 -11.73 18.60
N TYR A 65 -7.55 -12.93 19.16
CA TYR A 65 -6.55 -13.87 18.66
C TYR A 65 -6.80 -14.22 17.19
N ASP A 66 -8.06 -14.40 16.80
CA ASP A 66 -8.44 -14.70 15.42
C ASP A 66 -8.10 -13.54 14.48
N ASP A 67 -8.29 -12.29 14.90
CA ASP A 67 -7.89 -11.11 14.11
C ASP A 67 -6.38 -11.08 13.89
N THR A 68 -5.59 -11.35 14.93
CA THR A 68 -4.12 -11.39 14.82
C THR A 68 -3.67 -12.48 13.86
N ILE A 69 -4.26 -13.68 13.95
CA ILE A 69 -3.98 -14.79 13.03
C ILE A 69 -4.38 -14.42 11.60
N ALA A 70 -5.55 -13.82 11.41
CA ALA A 70 -6.06 -13.44 10.09
C ALA A 70 -5.18 -12.40 9.39
N ILE A 71 -4.62 -11.43 10.14
CA ILE A 71 -3.67 -10.43 9.61
C ILE A 71 -2.41 -11.13 9.09
N VAL A 72 -1.78 -11.96 9.92
CA VAL A 72 -0.56 -12.68 9.54
C VAL A 72 -0.82 -13.62 8.35
N GLN A 73 -1.96 -14.32 8.37
CA GLN A 73 -2.34 -15.20 7.27
C GLN A 73 -2.62 -14.44 5.97
N ALA A 74 -3.14 -13.21 6.04
CA ALA A 74 -3.35 -12.39 4.85
C ALA A 74 -2.02 -12.00 4.20
N GLU A 75 -1.03 -11.54 4.98
CA GLU A 75 0.31 -11.22 4.46
C GLU A 75 0.98 -12.46 3.84
N VAL A 76 0.90 -13.63 4.50
CA VAL A 76 1.41 -14.90 3.95
C VAL A 76 0.79 -15.21 2.59
N ARG A 77 -0.53 -15.10 2.44
CA ARG A 77 -1.23 -15.37 1.17
C ARG A 77 -0.80 -14.40 0.06
N ILE A 78 -0.61 -13.13 0.38
CA ILE A 78 -0.11 -12.15 -0.59
C ILE A 78 1.28 -12.54 -1.06
N LEU A 79 2.23 -12.79 -0.15
CA LEU A 79 3.60 -13.13 -0.51
C LEU A 79 3.69 -14.43 -1.33
N GLN A 80 2.91 -15.45 -0.98
CA GLN A 80 2.80 -16.68 -1.77
C GLN A 80 2.22 -16.44 -3.17
N THR A 81 1.22 -15.55 -3.27
CA THR A 81 0.64 -15.17 -4.57
C THR A 81 1.68 -14.45 -5.44
N LEU A 82 2.43 -13.50 -4.86
CA LEU A 82 3.47 -12.77 -5.58
C LEU A 82 4.59 -13.70 -6.07
N GLU A 83 5.03 -14.65 -5.25
CA GLU A 83 6.00 -15.67 -5.64
C GLU A 83 5.47 -16.53 -6.80
N ALA A 84 4.21 -17.00 -6.71
CA ALA A 84 3.57 -17.77 -7.77
C ALA A 84 3.40 -16.99 -9.09
N LYS A 85 3.23 -15.66 -9.00
CA LYS A 85 3.15 -14.76 -10.16
C LYS A 85 4.53 -14.32 -10.68
N GLY A 86 5.62 -14.74 -10.05
CA GLY A 86 6.98 -14.39 -10.45
C GLY A 86 7.37 -12.94 -10.13
N PHE A 87 6.67 -12.28 -9.21
CA PHE A 87 7.00 -10.92 -8.78
C PHE A 87 8.21 -10.95 -7.83
N PHE A 88 9.38 -10.59 -8.36
CA PHE A 88 10.66 -10.82 -7.69
C PHE A 88 11.08 -9.71 -6.71
N TRP A 89 10.41 -8.57 -6.71
CA TRP A 89 10.67 -7.48 -5.75
C TRP A 89 9.94 -7.66 -4.42
N ALA A 90 9.33 -8.82 -4.15
CA ALA A 90 8.80 -9.15 -2.82
C ALA A 90 9.71 -10.20 -2.15
N PRO A 91 9.85 -10.17 -0.81
CA PRO A 91 10.54 -11.24 -0.11
C PRO A 91 9.74 -12.55 -0.21
N ARG A 92 10.43 -13.69 -0.22
CA ARG A 92 9.74 -14.99 -0.26
C ARG A 92 9.34 -15.44 1.14
N CYS A 93 8.13 -15.97 1.27
CA CYS A 93 7.65 -16.55 2.52
C CYS A 93 8.27 -17.94 2.72
N ARG A 94 9.22 -18.05 3.67
CA ARG A 94 9.88 -19.32 4.00
C ARG A 94 9.02 -20.19 4.92
N GLY A 95 8.14 -19.57 5.68
CA GLY A 95 7.14 -20.24 6.51
C GLY A 95 6.49 -19.26 7.49
N ALA A 96 5.53 -19.74 8.27
CA ALA A 96 4.82 -18.94 9.25
C ALA A 96 4.31 -19.83 10.39
N SER A 97 4.11 -19.22 11.56
CA SER A 97 3.32 -19.77 12.65
C SER A 97 2.01 -19.01 12.76
N LEU A 98 0.88 -19.69 12.61
CA LEU A 98 -0.47 -19.12 12.66
C LEU A 98 -1.21 -19.53 13.94
N THR A 99 -0.47 -19.64 15.04
CA THR A 99 -0.98 -20.04 16.35
C THR A 99 -0.26 -19.27 17.45
N PHE A 100 -0.86 -19.16 18.62
CA PHE A 100 -0.20 -18.66 19.84
C PHE A 100 0.58 -19.76 20.56
N ASP A 101 0.34 -21.04 20.22
CA ASP A 101 1.09 -22.15 20.76
C ASP A 101 2.43 -22.34 20.03
N ASN A 102 3.34 -21.40 20.28
CA ASN A 102 4.72 -21.44 19.82
C ASN A 102 5.63 -20.72 20.82
N PRO A 103 6.98 -20.83 20.71
CA PRO A 103 7.91 -20.24 21.67
C PRO A 103 7.78 -18.73 21.86
N VAL A 104 7.40 -18.00 20.80
CA VAL A 104 7.20 -16.55 20.81
C VAL A 104 5.85 -16.14 21.40
N LYS A 105 4.93 -17.10 21.55
CA LYS A 105 3.55 -16.92 22.03
C LYS A 105 2.74 -15.96 21.18
N ARG A 106 3.04 -15.92 19.87
CA ARG A 106 2.31 -15.08 18.90
C ARG A 106 2.47 -15.56 17.46
N PRO A 107 1.49 -15.35 16.56
CA PRO A 107 1.69 -15.60 15.15
C PRO A 107 2.83 -14.75 14.56
N PHE A 108 3.58 -15.33 13.63
CA PHE A 108 4.74 -14.67 13.00
C PHE A 108 4.99 -15.24 11.60
N ILE A 109 5.77 -14.51 10.79
CA ILE A 109 6.18 -14.91 9.44
C ILE A 109 7.70 -14.94 9.36
N VAL A 110 8.25 -15.91 8.65
CA VAL A 110 9.67 -16.00 8.30
C VAL A 110 9.84 -15.72 6.82
N LEU A 111 10.60 -14.69 6.50
CA LEU A 111 10.86 -14.21 5.15
C LEU A 111 12.33 -14.33 4.77
N THR A 112 12.63 -14.38 3.48
CA THR A 112 14.00 -14.20 3.00
C THR A 112 14.53 -12.82 3.40
N TRP A 113 15.74 -12.77 3.95
CA TRP A 113 16.44 -11.50 4.12
C TRP A 113 16.96 -11.00 2.78
N VAL A 114 16.86 -9.70 2.54
CA VAL A 114 17.47 -9.03 1.37
C VAL A 114 18.46 -8.01 1.90
N GLU A 115 19.72 -8.17 1.49
CA GLU A 115 20.77 -7.21 1.86
C GLU A 115 20.60 -5.88 1.12
N GLY A 116 21.02 -4.82 1.78
CA GLY A 116 20.89 -3.44 1.31
C GLY A 116 20.44 -2.51 2.43
N PHE A 117 20.02 -1.31 2.04
CA PHE A 117 19.61 -0.26 2.98
C PHE A 117 18.23 0.27 2.60
N PRO A 118 17.42 0.70 3.58
CA PRO A 118 16.19 1.44 3.29
C PRO A 118 16.50 2.69 2.48
N LEU A 119 15.69 2.97 1.46
CA LEU A 119 15.82 4.15 0.62
C LEU A 119 15.67 5.40 1.49
N ILE A 120 16.66 6.28 1.43
CA ILE A 120 16.59 7.62 2.01
C ILE A 120 15.97 8.54 0.97
N TRP A 121 14.96 9.29 1.37
CA TRP A 121 14.24 10.20 0.49
C TRP A 121 13.80 11.43 1.25
N ASP A 122 14.20 12.59 0.76
CA ASP A 122 13.72 13.88 1.22
C ASP A 122 13.54 14.83 0.03
N LYS A 123 13.47 16.13 0.32
CA LYS A 123 13.27 17.17 -0.69
C LYS A 123 14.47 17.35 -1.65
N ASP A 124 15.67 16.99 -1.22
CA ASP A 124 16.94 17.21 -1.92
C ASP A 124 17.68 15.90 -2.23
N PHE A 125 17.34 14.81 -1.54
CA PHE A 125 18.01 13.52 -1.62
C PHE A 125 17.06 12.38 -2.04
N PRO A 126 17.50 11.43 -2.91
CA PRO A 126 18.74 11.47 -3.68
C PRO A 126 18.75 12.65 -4.68
N PRO A 127 19.93 13.17 -5.06
CA PRO A 127 20.02 14.26 -6.02
C PRO A 127 19.67 13.79 -7.44
N ARG A 128 19.28 14.70 -8.33
CA ARG A 128 19.14 14.39 -9.75
C ARG A 128 20.54 14.29 -10.40
N PRO A 129 20.79 13.34 -11.32
CA PRO A 129 19.80 12.49 -12.02
C PRO A 129 19.44 11.18 -11.29
N LEU A 130 20.11 10.82 -10.19
CA LEU A 130 19.88 9.56 -9.48
C LEU A 130 18.42 9.39 -9.01
N ARG A 131 17.82 10.49 -8.52
CA ARG A 131 16.40 10.55 -8.16
C ARG A 131 15.47 10.04 -9.27
N ASP A 132 15.72 10.45 -10.50
CA ASP A 132 14.88 10.11 -11.65
C ASP A 132 15.07 8.64 -12.05
N THR A 133 16.29 8.12 -11.88
CA THR A 133 16.58 6.69 -12.02
C THR A 133 15.83 5.84 -11.00
N VAL A 134 15.80 6.27 -9.73
CA VAL A 134 15.04 5.57 -8.67
C VAL A 134 13.54 5.63 -8.95
N LEU A 135 12.99 6.79 -9.33
CA LEU A 135 11.56 6.93 -9.66
C LEU A 135 11.15 6.04 -10.83
N ARG A 136 11.99 5.94 -11.87
CA ARG A 136 11.79 5.02 -13.00
C ARG A 136 11.73 3.55 -12.55
N GLN A 137 12.60 3.15 -11.62
CA GLN A 137 12.57 1.80 -11.06
C GLN A 137 11.27 1.56 -10.29
N ILE A 138 10.86 2.48 -9.40
CA ILE A 138 9.61 2.35 -8.62
C ILE A 138 8.40 2.24 -9.57
N ALA A 139 8.36 3.05 -10.63
CA ALA A 139 7.30 2.99 -11.63
C ALA A 139 7.25 1.66 -12.37
N SER A 140 8.41 1.13 -12.77
CA SER A 140 8.52 -0.20 -13.37
C SER A 140 8.04 -1.30 -12.43
N ILE A 141 8.38 -1.19 -11.14
CA ILE A 141 7.95 -2.15 -10.11
C ILE A 141 6.44 -2.11 -9.91
N GLN A 142 5.83 -0.92 -9.73
CA GLN A 142 4.38 -0.79 -9.59
C GLN A 142 3.67 -1.33 -10.84
N LEU A 143 4.15 -0.97 -12.03
CA LEU A 143 3.58 -1.46 -13.27
C LEU A 143 3.66 -2.97 -13.38
N SER A 144 4.80 -3.57 -13.02
CA SER A 144 4.98 -5.02 -13.00
C SER A 144 4.07 -5.70 -11.99
N LEU A 145 3.94 -5.14 -10.77
CA LEU A 145 3.04 -5.64 -9.73
C LEU A 145 1.60 -5.70 -10.23
N ILE A 146 1.11 -4.58 -10.77
CA ILE A 146 -0.25 -4.52 -11.32
C ILE A 146 -0.36 -5.52 -12.47
N THR A 147 0.55 -5.49 -13.43
CA THR A 147 0.49 -6.34 -14.63
C THR A 147 0.43 -7.83 -14.29
N CYS A 148 1.28 -8.33 -13.39
CA CYS A 148 1.32 -9.76 -13.06
C CYS A 148 0.18 -10.21 -12.14
N THR A 149 -0.49 -9.29 -11.45
CA THR A 149 -1.59 -9.59 -10.51
C THR A 149 -2.96 -9.19 -11.03
N LEU A 150 -3.05 -8.63 -12.23
CA LEU A 150 -4.29 -8.28 -12.91
C LEU A 150 -5.22 -9.50 -13.02
N GLU A 151 -6.44 -9.35 -12.53
CA GLU A 151 -7.50 -10.34 -12.64
C GLU A 151 -8.89 -9.70 -12.71
N ASN A 152 -9.86 -10.44 -13.28
CA ASN A 152 -11.27 -10.05 -13.23
C ASN A 152 -11.96 -10.70 -12.04
N ARG A 153 -12.80 -9.93 -11.35
CA ARG A 153 -13.64 -10.42 -10.23
C ARG A 153 -15.13 -10.25 -10.53
N SER A 154 -15.97 -10.93 -9.76
CA SER A 154 -17.43 -10.83 -9.90
C SER A 154 -18.04 -9.54 -9.31
N ILE A 155 -17.22 -8.67 -8.73
CA ILE A 155 -17.65 -7.43 -8.08
C ILE A 155 -17.08 -6.23 -8.84
N THR A 156 -17.85 -5.15 -8.91
CA THR A 156 -17.40 -3.89 -9.50
C THR A 156 -16.60 -3.07 -8.49
N ALA A 157 -15.81 -2.11 -8.97
CA ALA A 157 -15.13 -1.12 -8.14
C ALA A 157 -16.11 -0.38 -7.21
N THR A 158 -17.27 0.02 -7.73
CA THR A 158 -18.33 0.68 -6.95
C THR A 158 -18.79 -0.21 -5.79
N ALA A 159 -19.20 -1.45 -6.07
CA ALA A 159 -19.68 -2.37 -5.02
C ALA A 159 -18.61 -2.65 -3.95
N PHE A 160 -17.34 -2.73 -4.36
CA PHE A 160 -16.22 -2.90 -3.45
C PHE A 160 -16.08 -1.70 -2.48
N PHE A 161 -16.08 -0.47 -3.00
CA PHE A 161 -15.90 0.72 -2.18
C PHE A 161 -17.14 1.09 -1.37
N GLU A 162 -18.36 0.86 -1.88
CA GLU A 162 -19.61 1.00 -1.13
C GLU A 162 -19.63 0.12 0.13
N ARG A 163 -19.13 -1.12 0.02
CA ARG A 163 -19.00 -1.99 1.19
C ARG A 163 -18.08 -1.38 2.25
N ARG A 164 -16.95 -0.77 1.84
CA ARG A 164 -16.02 -0.11 2.76
C ARG A 164 -16.63 1.14 3.40
N LEU A 165 -17.34 1.95 2.63
CA LEU A 165 -18.09 3.11 3.11
C LEU A 165 -19.14 2.72 4.16
N LYS A 166 -19.93 1.67 3.87
CA LYS A 166 -20.93 1.15 4.82
C LYS A 166 -20.31 0.67 6.13
N ASN A 167 -19.18 -0.03 6.04
CA ASN A 167 -18.43 -0.47 7.23
C ASN A 167 -17.92 0.73 8.04
N ARG A 168 -17.37 1.76 7.37
CA ARG A 168 -16.90 2.99 8.02
C ARG A 168 -18.04 3.72 8.74
N ARG A 169 -19.18 3.90 8.07
CA ARG A 169 -20.36 4.53 8.66
C ARG A 169 -20.86 3.75 9.90
N THR A 170 -20.83 2.42 9.84
CA THR A 170 -21.18 1.58 11.00
C THR A 170 -20.23 1.85 12.16
N GLN A 171 -18.92 1.93 11.92
CA GLN A 171 -17.94 2.25 12.96
C GLN A 171 -18.13 3.64 13.57
N VAL A 172 -18.52 4.64 12.76
CA VAL A 172 -18.85 5.99 13.23
C VAL A 172 -20.07 5.95 14.15
N ARG A 173 -21.15 5.30 13.72
CA ARG A 173 -22.37 5.14 14.52
C ARG A 173 -22.13 4.39 15.84
N ASP A 174 -21.23 3.42 15.84
CA ASP A 174 -20.82 2.67 17.03
C ASP A 174 -19.85 3.46 17.95
N GLY A 175 -19.52 4.72 17.62
CA GLY A 175 -18.63 5.57 18.40
C GLY A 175 -17.14 5.22 18.31
N LYS A 176 -16.74 4.36 17.37
CA LYS A 176 -15.34 3.91 17.21
C LYS A 176 -14.44 4.94 16.51
N ILE A 177 -15.03 6.01 15.98
CA ILE A 177 -14.34 7.12 15.31
C ILE A 177 -15.03 8.44 15.72
N PRO A 178 -14.73 8.96 16.93
CA PRO A 178 -15.50 10.06 17.51
C PRO A 178 -15.34 11.40 16.77
N CYS A 179 -14.33 11.55 15.93
CA CYS A 179 -14.07 12.77 15.18
C CYS A 179 -14.85 12.89 13.86
N LEU A 180 -15.66 11.88 13.52
CA LEU A 180 -16.48 11.85 12.30
C LEU A 180 -17.96 11.77 12.66
N SER A 181 -18.78 12.44 11.86
CA SER A 181 -20.23 12.32 11.89
C SER A 181 -20.75 11.33 10.83
N GLU A 182 -21.99 10.88 10.99
CA GLU A 182 -22.64 10.12 9.91
C GLU A 182 -22.79 10.94 8.63
N GLN A 183 -22.94 12.26 8.74
CA GLN A 183 -23.04 13.15 7.58
C GLN A 183 -21.73 13.15 6.78
N ASP A 184 -20.58 13.16 7.45
CA ASP A 184 -19.27 13.10 6.76
C ASP A 184 -19.14 11.81 5.91
N CYS A 185 -19.68 10.69 6.42
CA CYS A 185 -19.71 9.43 5.68
C CYS A 185 -20.68 9.47 4.48
N LEU A 186 -21.81 10.17 4.62
CA LEU A 186 -22.78 10.35 3.53
C LEU A 186 -22.21 11.25 2.43
N ASP A 187 -21.54 12.33 2.82
CA ASP A 187 -20.87 13.25 1.89
C ASP A 187 -19.76 12.50 1.12
N GLN A 188 -18.95 11.68 1.81
CA GLN A 188 -17.99 10.79 1.15
C GLN A 188 -18.68 9.87 0.15
N GLN A 189 -19.78 9.22 0.55
CA GLN A 189 -20.49 8.26 -0.28
C GLN A 189 -21.07 8.91 -1.55
N ALA A 190 -21.59 10.13 -1.44
CA ALA A 190 -22.15 10.88 -2.58
C ALA A 190 -21.11 11.14 -3.69
N LEU A 191 -19.83 11.21 -3.34
CA LEU A 191 -18.74 11.49 -4.26
C LEU A 191 -18.19 10.24 -4.98
N LEU A 192 -18.53 9.03 -4.52
CA LEU A 192 -17.89 7.79 -4.96
C LEU A 192 -17.95 7.61 -6.48
N HIS A 193 -19.14 7.70 -7.07
CA HIS A 193 -19.32 7.47 -8.50
C HIS A 193 -18.51 8.46 -9.35
N ARG A 194 -18.41 9.70 -8.87
CA ARG A 194 -17.66 10.76 -9.55
C ARG A 194 -16.16 10.50 -9.45
N VAL A 195 -15.66 10.14 -8.27
CA VAL A 195 -14.24 9.80 -8.07
C VAL A 195 -13.81 8.60 -8.93
N LEU A 196 -14.66 7.57 -9.03
CA LEU A 196 -14.34 6.40 -9.86
C LEU A 196 -14.46 6.67 -11.37
N GLY A 197 -15.29 7.63 -11.77
CA GLY A 197 -15.49 8.01 -13.17
C GLY A 197 -15.78 6.81 -14.09
N LEU A 198 -14.90 6.59 -15.06
CA LEU A 198 -15.00 5.49 -16.03
C LEU A 198 -14.79 4.10 -15.40
N ASP A 199 -14.05 4.02 -14.29
CA ASP A 199 -13.72 2.75 -13.63
C ASP A 199 -14.81 2.26 -12.66
N ARG A 200 -15.93 3.00 -12.52
CA ARG A 200 -17.04 2.65 -11.59
C ARG A 200 -17.53 1.21 -11.71
N ASN A 201 -17.67 0.74 -12.95
CA ASN A 201 -18.18 -0.59 -13.28
C ASN A 201 -17.05 -1.58 -13.59
N SER A 202 -15.79 -1.16 -13.48
CA SER A 202 -14.64 -2.03 -13.70
C SER A 202 -14.67 -3.19 -12.72
N THR A 203 -14.51 -4.40 -13.25
CA THR A 203 -14.32 -5.64 -12.50
C THR A 203 -12.85 -6.04 -12.43
N VAL A 204 -11.96 -5.15 -12.84
CA VAL A 204 -10.52 -5.38 -12.91
C VAL A 204 -9.89 -5.06 -11.57
N PHE A 205 -9.15 -6.02 -11.04
CA PHE A 205 -8.47 -5.96 -9.75
C PHE A 205 -6.99 -6.26 -9.94
N ALA A 206 -6.17 -5.72 -9.03
CA ALA A 206 -4.76 -6.02 -8.91
C ALA A 206 -4.32 -5.90 -7.45
N ILE A 207 -3.16 -6.45 -7.11
CA ILE A 207 -2.59 -6.30 -5.78
C ILE A 207 -2.04 -4.87 -5.66
N ASP A 208 -2.51 -4.15 -4.64
CA ASP A 208 -1.90 -2.93 -4.14
C ASP A 208 -1.01 -3.29 -2.96
N HIS A 209 0.21 -2.76 -2.91
CA HIS A 209 1.08 -2.87 -1.74
C HIS A 209 0.51 -2.08 -0.56
N GLY A 210 -0.18 -0.96 -0.83
CA GLY A 210 -0.86 -0.14 0.17
C GLY A 210 0.03 0.86 0.92
N ASP A 211 1.36 0.71 0.89
CA ASP A 211 2.30 1.56 1.65
C ASP A 211 3.70 1.66 1.01
N ILE A 212 3.77 1.88 -0.30
CA ILE A 212 5.06 2.11 -0.99
C ILE A 212 5.62 3.46 -0.55
N LYS A 213 6.59 3.41 0.37
CA LYS A 213 7.31 4.56 0.92
C LYS A 213 8.81 4.23 1.08
N PRO A 214 9.69 5.23 1.18
CA PRO A 214 11.15 5.03 1.18
C PRO A 214 11.64 3.97 2.20
N GLY A 215 11.12 4.00 3.43
CA GLY A 215 11.49 3.02 4.47
C GLY A 215 11.11 1.56 4.15
N ASN A 216 10.23 1.34 3.18
CA ASN A 216 9.79 0.02 2.72
C ASN A 216 10.47 -0.40 1.40
N ILE A 217 11.42 0.38 0.89
CA ILE A 217 12.17 0.10 -0.34
C ILE A 217 13.63 -0.18 0.06
N ILE A 218 14.14 -1.37 -0.26
CA ILE A 218 15.53 -1.74 -0.03
C ILE A 218 16.34 -1.53 -1.32
N VAL A 219 17.45 -0.80 -1.21
CA VAL A 219 18.38 -0.52 -2.31
C VAL A 219 19.78 -1.04 -2.02
N ASP A 220 20.55 -1.32 -3.07
CA ASP A 220 22.00 -1.53 -2.97
C ASP A 220 22.78 -0.21 -2.99
N GLU A 221 24.12 -0.29 -2.96
CA GLU A 221 25.03 0.86 -2.91
C GLU A 221 24.90 1.78 -4.13
N GLU A 222 24.48 1.22 -5.27
CA GLU A 222 24.23 1.94 -6.52
C GLU A 222 22.77 2.39 -6.70
N TYR A 223 21.93 2.29 -5.65
CA TYR A 223 20.51 2.66 -5.67
C TYR A 223 19.65 1.81 -6.64
N ASN A 224 20.05 0.57 -6.91
CA ASN A 224 19.17 -0.38 -7.56
C ASN A 224 18.20 -0.95 -6.52
N ILE A 225 16.90 -0.94 -6.84
CA ILE A 225 15.88 -1.46 -5.93
C ILE A 225 15.94 -2.99 -5.92
N LYS A 226 16.21 -3.54 -4.74
CA LYS A 226 16.33 -4.98 -4.51
C LYS A 226 15.02 -5.61 -4.05
N CYS A 227 14.25 -4.90 -3.23
CA CYS A 227 13.06 -5.45 -2.59
C CYS A 227 12.13 -4.35 -2.08
N LEU A 228 10.83 -4.58 -2.20
CA LEU A 228 9.78 -3.94 -1.44
C LEU A 228 9.43 -4.84 -0.25
N ILE A 229 9.49 -4.29 0.96
CA ILE A 229 9.16 -5.01 2.20
C ILE A 229 7.86 -4.45 2.80
N ASP A 230 7.39 -5.09 3.87
CA ASP A 230 6.21 -4.61 4.63
C ASP A 230 4.89 -4.74 3.85
N TRP A 231 4.56 -5.97 3.45
CA TRP A 231 3.35 -6.31 2.71
C TRP A 231 2.10 -6.50 3.61
N GLY A 232 2.15 -6.06 4.87
CA GLY A 232 1.05 -6.20 5.84
C GLY A 232 -0.23 -5.47 5.43
N PHE A 233 -0.10 -4.34 4.71
CA PHE A 233 -1.23 -3.58 4.16
C PHE A 233 -1.68 -4.03 2.77
N ALA A 234 -0.98 -4.98 2.16
CA ALA A 234 -1.23 -5.34 0.78
C ALA A 234 -2.56 -6.09 0.63
N ALA A 235 -3.27 -5.76 -0.46
CA ALA A 235 -4.58 -6.35 -0.71
C ALA A 235 -4.88 -6.38 -2.20
N MET A 236 -5.70 -7.36 -2.61
CA MET A 236 -6.34 -7.31 -3.92
C MET A 236 -7.46 -6.25 -3.89
N VAL A 237 -7.33 -5.24 -4.72
CA VAL A 237 -8.22 -4.06 -4.76
C VAL A 237 -8.64 -3.75 -6.20
N PRO A 238 -9.73 -2.99 -6.41
CA PRO A 238 -10.07 -2.50 -7.74
C PRO A 238 -8.89 -1.75 -8.35
N ILE A 239 -8.74 -1.82 -9.68
CA ILE A 239 -7.62 -1.19 -10.39
C ILE A 239 -7.50 0.31 -10.08
N ALA A 240 -8.63 0.98 -9.84
CA ALA A 240 -8.69 2.36 -9.37
C ALA A 240 -7.84 2.66 -8.14
N ARG A 241 -7.74 1.71 -7.19
CA ARG A 241 -6.86 1.85 -6.01
C ARG A 241 -5.45 1.37 -6.30
N ALA A 242 -5.26 0.25 -7.02
CA ALA A 242 -3.92 -0.27 -7.29
C ALA A 242 -3.08 0.68 -8.17
N ALA A 243 -3.75 1.48 -9.00
CA ALA A 243 -3.14 2.38 -9.97
C ALA A 243 -2.81 3.78 -9.42
N ILE A 244 -3.04 4.10 -8.15
CA ILE A 244 -2.69 5.42 -7.59
C ILE A 244 -1.17 5.57 -7.45
N LEU A 245 -0.68 6.80 -7.25
CA LEU A 245 0.75 7.05 -7.03
C LEU A 245 1.29 6.28 -5.80
N PRO A 246 2.60 6.01 -5.71
CA PRO A 246 3.24 5.62 -4.45
C PRO A 246 3.02 6.66 -3.34
N ARG A 247 2.95 6.21 -2.07
CA ARG A 247 2.52 7.05 -0.93
C ARG A 247 3.37 8.30 -0.73
N PHE A 248 4.68 8.20 -0.92
CA PHE A 248 5.58 9.36 -0.75
C PHE A 248 5.47 10.40 -1.87
N LEU A 249 4.67 10.13 -2.91
CA LEU A 249 4.31 11.08 -3.97
C LEU A 249 2.90 11.66 -3.77
N TRP A 250 2.20 11.34 -2.68
CA TRP A 250 0.87 11.86 -2.37
C TRP A 250 0.92 13.31 -1.89
N PRO A 251 -0.21 14.04 -1.96
CA PRO A 251 -0.34 15.27 -1.19
C PRO A 251 -0.27 14.97 0.31
N ASP A 252 -0.07 16.00 1.12
CA ASP A 252 -0.07 15.89 2.57
C ASP A 252 -1.44 15.44 3.12
N ASP A 253 -1.43 14.59 4.14
CA ASP A 253 -2.63 13.98 4.75
C ASP A 253 -3.55 15.03 5.42
N SER A 254 -3.13 16.29 5.59
CA SER A 254 -4.00 17.37 6.07
C SER A 254 -5.06 17.81 5.06
N ALA A 255 -4.91 17.47 3.77
CA ALA A 255 -5.76 17.95 2.68
C ALA A 255 -5.79 19.49 2.53
N THR A 256 -4.81 20.19 3.09
CA THR A 256 -4.74 21.67 3.06
C THR A 256 -3.52 22.23 2.36
N ILE A 257 -2.51 21.40 2.11
CA ILE A 257 -1.22 21.82 1.55
C ILE A 257 -1.03 21.18 0.19
N ALA A 258 -0.83 22.01 -0.84
CA ALA A 258 -0.50 21.57 -2.18
C ALA A 258 0.87 20.86 -2.21
N PRO A 259 1.07 19.85 -3.08
CA PRO A 259 2.38 19.24 -3.27
C PRO A 259 3.45 20.27 -3.61
N SER A 260 4.66 20.08 -3.07
CA SER A 260 5.79 20.97 -3.36
C SER A 260 6.23 20.83 -4.83
N LEU A 261 6.95 21.83 -5.34
CA LEU A 261 7.52 21.77 -6.69
C LEU A 261 8.44 20.54 -6.89
N THR A 262 9.14 20.11 -5.85
CA THR A 262 9.94 18.88 -5.89
C THR A 262 9.05 17.66 -6.14
N VAL A 263 7.95 17.51 -5.37
CA VAL A 263 7.03 16.38 -5.55
C VAL A 263 6.38 16.40 -6.94
N LEU A 264 6.01 17.57 -7.45
CA LEU A 264 5.48 17.70 -8.82
C LEU A 264 6.50 17.25 -9.88
N LYS A 265 7.77 17.64 -9.73
CA LYS A 265 8.85 17.17 -10.62
C LYS A 265 9.10 15.66 -10.49
N ASP A 266 8.91 15.10 -9.31
CA ASP A 266 9.06 13.66 -9.08
C ASP A 266 7.93 12.86 -9.71
N ARG A 267 6.68 13.34 -9.58
CA ARG A 267 5.53 12.79 -10.29
C ARG A 267 5.74 12.82 -11.80
N GLN A 268 6.22 13.93 -12.35
CA GLN A 268 6.52 14.01 -13.77
C GLN A 268 7.56 12.98 -14.20
N ALA A 269 8.67 12.84 -13.47
CA ALA A 269 9.71 11.85 -13.78
C ALA A 269 9.19 10.41 -13.66
N TYR A 270 8.36 10.15 -12.65
CA TYR A 270 7.68 8.88 -12.43
C TYR A 270 6.75 8.52 -13.60
N ILE A 271 5.81 9.40 -13.94
CA ILE A 271 4.78 9.17 -14.97
C ILE A 271 5.43 9.05 -16.36
N SER A 272 6.41 9.91 -16.66
CA SER A 272 7.12 9.88 -17.95
C SER A 272 7.85 8.55 -18.21
N SER A 273 8.13 7.76 -17.17
CA SER A 273 8.82 6.47 -17.32
C SER A 273 7.98 5.35 -17.94
N PHE A 274 6.65 5.49 -17.91
CA PHE A 274 5.73 4.49 -18.49
C PHE A 274 4.67 5.09 -19.41
N SER A 275 4.73 6.40 -19.72
CA SER A 275 3.73 7.08 -20.55
C SER A 275 3.62 6.54 -21.98
N SER A 276 4.68 5.94 -22.51
CA SER A 276 4.68 5.28 -23.83
C SER A 276 4.17 3.84 -23.80
N GLN A 277 3.92 3.27 -22.62
CA GLN A 277 3.49 1.88 -22.47
C GLN A 277 1.98 1.74 -22.70
N THR A 278 1.59 0.72 -23.45
CA THR A 278 0.19 0.50 -23.89
C THR A 278 -0.50 -0.65 -23.17
N SER A 279 0.14 -1.24 -22.17
CA SER A 279 -0.48 -2.31 -21.38
C SER A 279 -1.69 -1.79 -20.60
N GLN A 280 -2.66 -2.67 -20.31
CA GLN A 280 -3.84 -2.31 -19.53
C GLN A 280 -3.48 -1.68 -18.17
N ALA A 281 -2.42 -2.18 -17.53
CA ALA A 281 -1.89 -1.64 -16.29
C ALA A 281 -1.37 -0.21 -16.47
N ALA A 282 -0.56 0.04 -17.50
CA ALA A 282 0.01 1.36 -17.78
C ALA A 282 -1.09 2.38 -18.12
N LEU A 283 -2.07 2.00 -18.94
CA LEU A 283 -3.21 2.86 -19.27
C LEU A 283 -4.06 3.20 -18.03
N SER A 284 -4.18 2.25 -17.09
CA SER A 284 -4.89 2.49 -15.82
C SER A 284 -4.08 3.40 -14.90
N MET A 285 -2.78 3.20 -14.78
CA MET A 285 -1.88 4.09 -14.04
C MET A 285 -1.92 5.50 -14.60
N LEU A 286 -1.81 5.71 -15.91
CA LEU A 286 -1.90 7.04 -16.52
C LEU A 286 -3.22 7.73 -16.18
N ARG A 287 -4.35 7.01 -16.32
CA ARG A 287 -5.68 7.56 -16.04
C ARG A 287 -5.85 8.06 -14.60
N TRP A 288 -5.19 7.40 -13.63
CA TRP A 288 -5.31 7.75 -12.22
C TRP A 288 -4.21 8.68 -11.72
N GLN A 289 -3.03 8.67 -12.33
CA GLN A 289 -1.85 9.40 -11.86
C GLN A 289 -1.60 10.72 -12.59
N ASP A 290 -2.06 10.84 -13.84
CA ASP A 290 -1.91 12.04 -14.69
C ASP A 290 -3.20 12.88 -14.74
N ALA A 291 -4.18 12.58 -13.88
CA ALA A 291 -5.43 13.32 -13.81
C ALA A 291 -5.25 14.67 -13.09
N GLU A 292 -5.95 15.71 -13.54
CA GLU A 292 -5.91 17.05 -12.92
C GLU A 292 -6.37 17.03 -11.45
N ASP A 293 -7.27 16.10 -11.10
CA ASP A 293 -7.80 15.88 -9.75
C ASP A 293 -7.10 14.73 -8.99
N VAL A 294 -5.88 14.33 -9.40
CA VAL A 294 -5.13 13.20 -8.81
C VAL A 294 -5.00 13.29 -7.29
N ASP A 295 -4.78 14.49 -6.74
CA ASP A 295 -4.64 14.69 -5.29
C ASP A 295 -5.95 14.39 -4.56
N PHE A 296 -7.07 14.88 -5.12
CA PHE A 296 -8.40 14.63 -4.56
C PHE A 296 -8.73 13.14 -4.58
N ARG A 297 -8.53 12.47 -5.72
CA ARG A 297 -8.76 11.04 -5.89
C ARG A 297 -7.92 10.19 -4.94
N THR A 298 -6.65 10.56 -4.78
CA THR A 298 -5.71 9.88 -3.89
C THR A 298 -6.16 9.97 -2.44
N LEU A 299 -6.43 11.19 -1.94
CA LEU A 299 -6.89 11.41 -0.57
C LEU A 299 -8.27 10.82 -0.31
N TYR A 300 -9.18 10.89 -1.29
CA TYR A 300 -10.48 10.23 -1.20
C TYR A 300 -10.33 8.72 -1.04
N LEU A 301 -9.56 8.05 -1.89
CA LEU A 301 -9.37 6.62 -1.79
C LEU A 301 -8.62 6.21 -0.52
N ASP A 302 -7.69 7.04 -0.03
CA ASP A 302 -7.01 6.79 1.24
C ASP A 302 -7.95 6.91 2.44
N SER A 303 -8.86 7.89 2.43
CA SER A 303 -9.86 8.10 3.50
C SER A 303 -10.83 6.92 3.70
N LEU A 304 -10.91 6.00 2.74
CA LEU A 304 -11.65 4.74 2.91
C LEU A 304 -10.98 3.82 3.93
N SER A 305 -9.66 3.88 4.05
CA SER A 305 -8.84 3.03 4.93
C SER A 305 -8.31 3.78 6.15
N SER A 306 -7.89 5.04 5.97
CA SER A 306 -7.29 5.89 6.99
C SER A 306 -8.32 6.76 7.72
N LYS A 307 -8.44 6.60 9.04
CA LYS A 307 -9.29 7.46 9.89
C LYS A 307 -8.83 8.93 9.88
N GLY A 308 -7.50 9.13 9.83
CA GLY A 308 -6.89 10.46 9.78
C GLY A 308 -7.26 11.18 8.48
N ALA A 309 -7.03 10.53 7.33
CA ALA A 309 -7.36 11.11 6.03
C ALA A 309 -8.86 11.41 5.88
N HIS A 310 -9.74 10.56 6.40
CA HIS A 310 -11.18 10.85 6.43
C HIS A 310 -11.47 12.10 7.26
N THR A 311 -10.91 12.19 8.47
CA THR A 311 -11.10 13.37 9.33
C THR A 311 -10.59 14.65 8.67
N SER A 312 -9.44 14.59 7.99
CA SER A 312 -8.88 15.73 7.24
C SER A 312 -9.79 16.14 6.07
N MET A 313 -10.20 15.19 5.23
CA MET A 313 -11.06 15.44 4.07
C MET A 313 -12.44 15.98 4.48
N ALA A 314 -13.03 15.43 5.54
CA ALA A 314 -14.29 15.91 6.10
C ALA A 314 -14.16 17.35 6.64
N ARG A 315 -13.05 17.69 7.31
CA ARG A 315 -12.79 19.04 7.82
C ARG A 315 -12.73 20.09 6.71
N VAL A 316 -12.19 19.74 5.55
CA VAL A 316 -12.18 20.61 4.36
C VAL A 316 -13.43 20.45 3.48
N ARG A 317 -14.47 19.76 3.99
CA ARG A 317 -15.75 19.51 3.30
C ARG A 317 -15.58 18.88 1.92
N TRP A 318 -14.66 17.93 1.81
CA TRP A 318 -14.35 17.24 0.56
C TRP A 318 -14.01 18.20 -0.59
N LYS A 319 -13.29 19.29 -0.30
CA LYS A 319 -12.79 20.24 -1.28
C LYS A 319 -11.35 20.66 -0.96
N LEU A 320 -10.46 20.49 -1.93
CA LEU A 320 -9.08 20.98 -1.82
C LEU A 320 -9.04 22.44 -2.29
N SER A 321 -8.38 23.33 -1.55
CA SER A 321 -8.32 24.76 -1.88
C SER A 321 -7.46 25.07 -3.12
N TYR A 322 -6.58 24.15 -3.49
CA TYR A 322 -5.58 24.29 -4.54
C TYR A 322 -5.84 23.36 -5.74
N CYS A 323 -6.92 22.60 -5.72
CA CYS A 323 -7.28 21.65 -6.77
C CYS A 323 -8.79 21.73 -6.99
N GLU A 324 -9.20 22.07 -8.21
CA GLU A 324 -10.60 21.97 -8.59
C GLU A 324 -10.93 20.51 -8.84
N PHE A 325 -11.84 19.95 -8.05
CA PHE A 325 -12.39 18.65 -8.35
C PHE A 325 -13.26 18.79 -9.60
N LEU A 326 -12.80 18.24 -10.73
CA LEU A 326 -13.53 18.25 -11.99
C LEU A 326 -14.79 17.39 -11.88
N GLY A 327 -15.83 18.00 -11.33
CA GLY A 327 -17.18 17.48 -11.23
C GLY A 327 -18.26 18.53 -11.48
N ASP A 328 -17.87 19.79 -11.69
CA ASP A 328 -18.78 20.88 -12.07
C ASP A 328 -18.80 21.10 -13.60
N ALA A 329 -17.95 20.42 -14.37
CA ALA A 329 -17.73 20.68 -15.80
C ALA A 329 -18.45 19.71 -16.78
N GLU A 330 -19.11 18.65 -16.30
CA GLU A 330 -19.80 17.68 -17.17
C GLU A 330 -21.33 17.80 -17.12
N GLU A 331 -21.84 18.94 -17.58
CA GLU A 331 -23.10 18.98 -18.35
C GLU A 331 -22.98 19.77 -19.68
N HIS A 332 -21.83 20.41 -19.97
CA HIS A 332 -21.70 21.24 -21.18
C HIS A 332 -20.55 20.90 -22.15
N SER A 333 -19.64 19.96 -21.85
CA SER A 333 -18.45 19.75 -22.72
C SER A 333 -18.53 18.56 -23.69
N VAL A 334 -19.46 17.62 -23.52
CA VAL A 334 -19.49 16.39 -24.36
C VAL A 334 -20.11 16.63 -25.75
N MET A 335 -20.77 17.77 -26.00
CA MET A 335 -21.24 18.14 -27.34
C MET A 335 -20.25 19.03 -28.13
N GLY A 336 -19.16 19.50 -27.52
CA GLY A 336 -18.28 20.51 -28.11
C GLY A 336 -17.07 19.97 -28.90
N ARG A 337 -16.74 18.68 -28.80
CA ARG A 337 -15.54 18.11 -29.44
C ARG A 337 -15.81 17.09 -30.55
N GLN A 338 -17.07 16.89 -30.93
CA GLN A 338 -17.46 15.96 -31.99
C GLN A 338 -17.91 16.64 -33.30
N LEU A 339 -17.89 17.98 -33.37
CA LEU A 339 -18.30 18.76 -34.55
C LEU A 339 -17.16 19.43 -35.32
N GLU A 340 -15.93 19.48 -34.80
CA GLU A 340 -14.78 20.10 -35.51
C GLU A 340 -13.92 19.11 -36.32
N MET A 341 -14.33 17.84 -36.41
CA MET A 341 -13.65 16.82 -37.23
C MET A 341 -14.38 16.47 -38.54
N LEU A 342 -15.43 17.23 -38.89
CA LEU A 342 -16.16 17.06 -40.15
C LEU A 342 -15.98 18.23 -41.14
N ASP A 343 -15.25 19.29 -40.76
CA ASP A 343 -14.96 20.43 -41.64
C ASP A 343 -13.48 20.84 -41.59
N ALA A 344 -12.57 19.94 -41.98
CA ALA A 344 -11.17 20.26 -42.30
C ALA A 344 -10.63 19.37 -43.42
#